data_AF-A0A3B9MLF2-F1
#
_entry.id   AF-A0A3B9MLF2-F1
#
_cell.length_a   1.000
_cell.length_b   1.000
_cell.length_c   1.000
_cell.angle_alpha   90.00
_cell.angle_beta   90.00
_cell.angle_gamma   90.00
#
_symmetry.space_group_name_H-M   'P 1'
#
loop_
_entity.id
_entity.type
_entity.pdbx_description
1 polymer ?
#
loop_
_entity_poly.entity_id
_entity_poly.type
_entity_poly.pdbx_seq_one_letter_code
_entity_poly.pdbx_strand_id
1 'polypeptide(L)' 'MDNFEWADGYCSRLSIHYADYKTQKRTPKLSASFYREVIARNGVA' A
#
# COMPACT_ATOMS: atom_id res chain seq x y z
N MET A 1 2.33 2.50 -3.49
CA MET A 1 1.51 3.66 -3.09
C MET A 1 0.18 3.57 -3.81
N ASP A 2 -0.94 3.93 -3.17
CA ASP A 2 -2.22 4.00 -3.87
C ASP A 2 -2.09 4.95 -5.06
N ASN A 3 -2.54 4.50 -6.23
CA ASN A 3 -2.32 5.18 -7.50
C ASN A 3 -3.59 5.07 -8.36
N PHE A 4 -3.50 5.46 -9.63
CA PHE A 4 -4.62 5.43 -10.57
C PHE A 4 -4.80 4.03 -11.16
N GLU A 5 -5.92 3.39 -10.84
CA GLU A 5 -6.27 2.03 -11.26
C GLU A 5 -7.21 2.04 -12.49
N TRP A 6 -6.78 2.68 -13.57
CA TRP A 6 -7.39 2.63 -14.90
C TRP A 6 -8.89 2.94 -14.90
N ALA A 7 -9.73 1.96 -15.29
CA ALA A 7 -11.17 2.10 -15.38
C ALA A 7 -11.82 2.43 -14.03
N ASP A 8 -11.16 2.08 -12.91
CA ASP A 8 -11.67 2.32 -11.56
C ASP A 8 -11.15 3.63 -10.94
N GLY A 9 -10.31 4.36 -11.67
CA GLY A 9 -9.76 5.63 -11.21
C GLY A 9 -9.03 5.49 -9.88
N TYR A 10 -9.45 6.25 -8.86
CA TYR A 10 -8.86 6.22 -7.52
C TYR A 10 -9.74 5.53 -6.47
N CYS A 11 -10.79 4.81 -6.91
CA CYS A 11 -11.69 4.08 -6.03
C CYS A 11 -10.99 2.84 -5.45
N SER A 12 -10.27 2.09 -6.28
CA SER A 12 -9.42 0.99 -5.85
C SER A 12 -8.10 1.46 -5.25
N ARG A 13 -7.67 0.76 -4.20
CA ARG A 13 -6.46 1.07 -3.42
C ARG A 13 -5.64 -0.18 -3.14
N LEU A 14 -4.97 -0.67 -4.17
CA LEU A 14 -4.30 -1.98 -4.16
C LEU A 14 -2.91 -1.98 -3.51
N SER A 15 -2.38 -0.81 -3.15
CA SER A 15 -1.01 -0.71 -2.65
C SER A 15 -0.90 -0.94 -1.13
N ILE A 16 0.30 -1.29 -0.67
CA ILE A 16 0.62 -1.41 0.76
C ILE A 16 0.82 -0.06 1.50
N HIS A 17 0.90 1.05 0.77
CA HIS A 17 0.92 2.41 1.34
C HIS A 17 -0.31 3.18 0.88
N TYR A 18 -1.02 3.80 1.84
CA TYR A 18 -2.06 4.78 1.56
C TYR A 18 -1.43 6.11 1.12
N ALA A 19 -2.01 6.74 0.10
CA ALA A 19 -1.71 8.10 -0.31
C ALA A 19 -2.93 8.98 -0.14
N ASP A 20 -2.77 10.06 0.63
CA ASP A 20 -3.73 11.15 0.59
C ASP A 20 -3.45 12.02 -0.63
N TYR A 21 -4.32 11.97 -1.64
CA TYR A 21 -4.12 12.72 -2.88
C TYR A 21 -4.17 14.24 -2.70
N LYS A 22 -4.78 14.76 -1.63
CA LYS A 22 -4.83 16.20 -1.36
C LYS A 22 -3.51 16.71 -0.81
N THR A 23 -2.89 15.96 0.11
CA THR A 23 -1.70 16.38 0.85
C THR A 23 -0.42 15.70 0.38
N GLN A 24 -0.54 14.69 -0.49
CA GLN A 24 0.53 13.77 -0.90
C GLN A 24 1.17 12.99 0.27
N LYS A 25 0.56 13.03 1.45
CA LYS A 25 1.03 12.30 2.62
C LYS A 25 0.91 10.80 2.38
N ARG A 26 1.99 10.08 2.67
CA ARG A 26 2.04 8.62 2.62
C ARG A 26 1.84 8.05 4.01
N THR A 27 1.00 7.04 4.15
CA THR A 27 0.78 6.33 5.41
C THR A 27 0.91 4.83 5.18
N PRO A 28 1.82 4.13 5.87
CA PRO A 28 1.95 2.67 5.75
C PRO A 28 0.64 2.01 6.18
N LYS A 29 0.12 1.08 5.37
CA LYS A 29 -1.00 0.21 5.80
C LYS A 29 -0.45 -0.96 6.61
N LEU A 30 -1.33 -1.71 7.28
CA LEU A 30 -0.96 -2.95 7.98
C LEU A 30 -0.25 -3.96 7.05
N SER A 31 -0.62 -3.97 5.77
CA SER A 31 0.05 -4.80 4.77
C SER A 31 1.52 -4.43 4.56
N ALA A 32 1.93 -3.18 4.79
CA ALA A 32 3.34 -2.79 4.71
C ALA A 32 4.16 -3.38 5.85
N SER A 33 3.65 -3.38 7.09
CA SER A 33 4.36 -4.02 8.21
C SER A 33 4.40 -5.53 8.05
N PHE A 34 3.29 -6.15 7.63
CA PHE A 34 3.26 -7.57 7.33
C PHE A 34 4.29 -7.94 6.26
N TYR A 35 4.31 -7.25 5.13
CA TYR A 35 5.23 -7.55 4.03
C TYR A 35 6.70 -7.32 4.43
N ARG A 36 6.97 -6.31 5.26
CA ARG A 36 8.31 -6.11 5.86
C ARG A 36 8.75 -7.32 6.67
N GLU A 37 7.88 -7.89 7.49
CA GLU A 37 8.19 -9.07 8.30
C GLU A 37 8.40 -10.32 7.45
N VAL A 38 7.58 -10.51 6.42
CA VAL A 38 7.75 -11.61 5.45
C VAL A 38 9.11 -11.54 4.78
N ILE A 39 9.53 -10.36 4.31
CA ILE A 39 10.86 -10.15 3.72
C ILE A 39 11.95 -10.43 4.76
N ALA A 40 11.82 -9.90 5.98
CA ALA A 40 12.82 -10.08 7.03
C ALA A 40 13.03 -11.55 7.42
N ARG A 41 11.98 -12.38 7.31
CA ARG A 41 12.02 -13.82 7.57
C ARG A 41 12.32 -14.66 6.32
N ASN A 42 12.33 -14.04 5.14
CA ASN A 42 12.35 -14.71 3.85
C ASN A 42 11.29 -15.82 3.73
N GLY A 43 10.09 -15.56 4.25
CA GLY A 43 9.04 -16.56 4.33
C GLY A 43 7.77 -16.05 4.99
N VAL A 44 6.66 -16.67 4.63
CA VAL A 44 5.38 -16.56 5.35
C VAL A 44 5.33 -17.75 6.30
N ALA A 45 4.93 -17.53 7.56
CA ALA A 45 4.94 -18.56 8.60
C ALA A 45 4.16 -19.82 8.21
#